data_AF-A0A9P6VR80-F1
#
_entry.id   AF-A0A9P6VR80-F1
#
_cell.length_a   1.000
_cell.length_b   1.000
_cell.length_c   1.000
_cell.angle_alpha   90.00
_cell.angle_beta   90.00
_cell.angle_gamma   90.00
#
_symmetry.space_group_name_H-M   'P 1'
#
loop_
_entity.id
_entity.type
_entity.pdbx_description
1 polymer ?
#
loop_
_entity_poly.entity_id
_entity_poly.type
_entity_poly.pdbx_seq_one_letter_code
_entity_poly.pdbx_strand_id
1 'polypeptide(L)'
;MSSSESLLPPRDATPSTIRAYFARVLHEHHNVQKEKAENIAAKWQYGRGSELTYYDIETFRSIFGGEAGALLFGYARRELRTSRTSPSSQIGRVEMPEKDIFGMTPGCKLPAL
;
A
#
# COMPACT_ATOMS: atom_id res chain seq x y z
N MET A 1 16.31 3.41 16.85
CA MET A 1 14.94 2.91 16.60
C MET A 1 15.01 2.16 15.28
N SER A 2 15.04 0.82 15.31
CA SER A 2 15.17 0.01 14.09
C SER A 2 13.93 0.19 13.22
N SER A 3 14.13 0.66 12.00
CA SER A 3 13.15 0.59 10.94
C SER A 3 12.83 -0.88 10.68
N SER A 4 11.77 -1.38 11.31
CA SER A 4 11.20 -2.70 11.01
C SER A 4 10.49 -2.59 9.66
N GLU A 5 11.27 -2.50 8.59
CA GLU A 5 10.76 -2.59 7.25
C GLU A 5 10.13 -3.98 7.11
N SER A 6 8.80 -4.01 7.06
CA SER A 6 8.03 -5.24 6.93
C SER A 6 8.14 -5.73 5.50
N LEU A 7 9.30 -6.32 5.19
CA LEU A 7 9.61 -6.92 3.90
C LEU A 7 8.53 -7.92 3.54
N LEU A 8 7.94 -7.75 2.35
CA LEU A 8 7.01 -8.74 1.83
C LEU A 8 7.71 -10.09 1.68
N PRO A 9 7.02 -11.20 2.02
CA PRO A 9 7.55 -12.51 1.73
C PRO A 9 7.83 -12.68 0.23
N PRO A 10 8.92 -13.37 -0.15
CA PRO A 10 9.22 -13.64 -1.55
C PRO A 10 8.15 -14.55 -2.17
N ARG A 11 8.05 -14.57 -3.50
CA ARG A 11 6.99 -15.31 -4.21
C ARG A 11 6.99 -16.82 -3.96
N ASP A 12 8.15 -17.40 -3.70
CA ASP A 12 8.33 -18.81 -3.39
C ASP A 12 8.17 -19.13 -1.89
N ALA A 13 7.85 -18.13 -1.06
CA ALA A 13 7.66 -18.33 0.37
C ALA A 13 6.60 -19.39 0.68
N THR A 14 6.91 -20.24 1.66
CA THR A 14 6.03 -21.31 2.11
C THR A 14 4.83 -20.75 2.88
N PRO A 15 3.72 -21.52 3.01
CA PRO A 15 2.56 -21.07 3.78
C PRO A 15 2.89 -20.73 5.23
N SER A 16 3.83 -21.44 5.86
CA SER A 16 4.28 -21.14 7.23
C SER A 16 4.97 -19.78 7.33
N THR A 17 5.82 -19.43 6.36
CA THR A 17 6.48 -18.12 6.28
C THR A 17 5.44 -17.00 6.10
N ILE A 18 4.43 -17.21 5.26
CA ILE A 18 3.34 -16.23 5.07
C ILE A 18 2.55 -16.03 6.38
N ARG A 19 2.24 -17.12 7.09
CA ARG A 19 1.55 -17.05 8.38
C ARG A 19 2.34 -16.26 9.42
N ALA A 20 3.64 -16.52 9.54
CA ALA A 20 4.51 -15.76 10.43
C ALA A 20 4.52 -14.27 10.07
N TYR A 21 4.59 -13.94 8.78
CA TYR A 21 4.52 -12.57 8.29
C TYR A 21 3.19 -11.89 8.68
N PHE A 22 2.04 -12.51 8.40
CA PHE A 22 0.74 -11.94 8.75
C PHE A 22 0.53 -11.79 10.26
N ALA A 23 0.95 -12.78 11.05
CA ALA A 23 0.89 -12.68 12.52
C ALA A 23 1.72 -11.49 13.02
N ARG A 24 2.93 -11.30 12.47
CA ARG A 24 3.78 -10.15 12.76
C ARG A 24 3.12 -8.83 12.37
N VAL A 25 2.54 -8.74 11.17
CA VAL A 25 1.84 -7.53 10.71
C VAL A 25 0.72 -7.14 11.70
N LEU A 26 -0.13 -8.10 12.06
CA LEU A 26 -1.24 -7.87 12.97
C LEU A 26 -0.75 -7.49 14.38
N HIS A 27 0.29 -8.14 14.87
CA HIS A 27 0.82 -7.87 16.21
C HIS A 27 1.57 -6.54 16.29
N GLU A 28 2.57 -6.34 15.44
CA GLU A 28 3.48 -5.19 15.54
C GLU A 28 2.86 -3.89 15.04
N HIS A 29 2.01 -3.93 14.00
CA HIS A 29 1.45 -2.71 13.41
C HIS A 29 0.03 -2.37 13.88
N HIS A 30 -0.71 -3.37 14.36
CA HIS A 30 -2.10 -3.21 14.77
C HIS A 30 -2.35 -3.59 16.23
N ASN A 31 -1.28 -3.91 16.98
CA ASN A 31 -1.33 -4.26 18.40
C ASN A 31 -2.33 -5.38 18.73
N VAL A 32 -2.54 -6.30 17.78
CA VAL A 32 -3.36 -7.49 18.01
C VAL A 32 -2.58 -8.43 18.94
N GLN A 33 -3.24 -8.96 19.97
CA GLN A 33 -2.63 -9.94 20.86
C GLN A 33 -2.01 -11.09 20.05
N LYS A 34 -0.78 -11.47 20.36
CA LYS A 34 0.04 -12.42 19.58
C LYS A 34 -0.72 -13.71 19.21
N GLU A 35 -1.34 -14.36 20.20
CA GLU A 35 -2.13 -15.57 19.99
C GLU A 35 -3.30 -15.35 19.01
N LYS A 36 -4.01 -14.23 19.14
CA LYS A 36 -5.10 -13.86 18.22
C LYS A 36 -4.57 -13.60 16.81
N ALA A 37 -3.43 -12.95 16.68
CA ALA A 37 -2.77 -12.71 15.39
C ALA A 37 -2.34 -14.02 14.72
N GLU A 38 -1.75 -14.96 15.47
CA GLU A 38 -1.39 -16.30 15.00
C GLU A 38 -2.63 -17.09 14.56
N ASN A 39 -3.73 -17.04 15.32
CA ASN A 39 -4.99 -17.69 14.98
C ASN A 39 -5.63 -17.13 13.70
N ILE A 40 -5.57 -15.80 13.50
CA ILE A 40 -6.02 -15.17 12.26
C ILE A 40 -5.13 -15.62 11.10
N ALA A 41 -3.81 -15.54 11.27
CA ALA A 41 -2.86 -15.93 10.23
C ALA A 41 -3.00 -17.41 9.86
N ALA A 42 -3.29 -18.29 10.82
CA ALA A 42 -3.48 -19.74 10.62
C ALA A 42 -4.56 -20.08 9.57
N LYS A 43 -5.50 -19.17 9.29
CA LYS A 43 -6.49 -19.33 8.22
C LYS A 43 -5.87 -19.39 6.82
N TRP A 44 -4.62 -18.95 6.66
CA TRP A 44 -3.83 -19.13 5.45
C TRP A 44 -3.24 -20.56 5.38
N GLN A 45 -4.02 -21.49 4.85
CA GLN A 45 -3.69 -22.92 4.91
C GLN A 45 -2.66 -23.34 3.84
N TYR A 46 -2.89 -22.96 2.58
CA TYR A 46 -2.17 -23.53 1.43
C TYR A 46 -1.45 -22.51 0.54
N GLY A 47 -1.80 -21.22 0.64
CA GLY A 47 -1.22 -20.20 -0.22
C GLY A 47 0.28 -20.03 0.03
N ARG A 48 1.03 -19.78 -1.03
CA ARG A 48 2.43 -19.38 -1.05
C ARG A 48 2.54 -17.87 -1.27
N GLY A 49 3.77 -17.37 -1.33
CA GLY A 49 4.02 -15.96 -1.61
C GLY A 49 3.46 -15.49 -2.95
N SER A 50 3.38 -16.36 -3.97
CA SER A 50 2.78 -16.06 -5.27
C SER A 50 1.32 -15.65 -5.15
N GLU A 51 0.55 -16.34 -4.30
CA GLU A 51 -0.88 -16.09 -4.13
C GLU A 51 -1.16 -14.74 -3.46
N LEU A 52 -0.20 -14.17 -2.71
CA LEU A 52 -0.33 -12.80 -2.17
C LEU A 52 -0.56 -11.76 -3.27
N THR A 53 0.04 -11.99 -4.44
CA THR A 53 -0.07 -11.08 -5.60
C THR A 53 -1.26 -11.39 -6.49
N TYR A 54 -1.78 -12.61 -6.43
CA TYR A 54 -2.89 -13.06 -7.28
C TYR A 54 -4.25 -12.80 -6.64
N TYR A 55 -4.41 -13.09 -5.34
CA TYR A 55 -5.69 -12.93 -4.65
C TYR A 55 -6.13 -11.47 -4.53
N ASP A 56 -7.42 -11.25 -4.77
CA ASP A 56 -8.06 -9.96 -4.60
C ASP A 56 -8.45 -9.69 -3.13
N ILE A 57 -8.96 -8.50 -2.88
CA ILE A 57 -9.38 -8.09 -1.54
C ILE A 57 -10.55 -8.93 -1.01
N GLU A 58 -11.46 -9.38 -1.87
CA GLU A 58 -12.64 -10.16 -1.45
C GLU A 58 -12.21 -11.53 -0.95
N THR A 59 -11.25 -12.15 -1.63
CA THR A 59 -10.61 -13.41 -1.23
C THR A 59 -9.93 -13.27 0.13
N PHE A 60 -9.14 -12.21 0.34
CA PHE A 60 -8.54 -11.93 1.64
C PHE A 60 -9.59 -11.75 2.75
N ARG A 61 -10.67 -11.01 2.48
CA ARG A 61 -11.78 -10.81 3.43
C ARG A 61 -12.51 -12.11 3.73
N SER A 62 -12.69 -12.99 2.75
CA SER A 62 -13.28 -14.30 2.93
C SER A 62 -12.41 -15.22 3.79
N ILE A 63 -11.09 -15.18 3.62
CA ILE A 63 -10.16 -16.02 4.40
C ILE A 63 -10.03 -15.50 5.83
N PHE A 64 -9.74 -14.21 6.00
CA PHE A 64 -9.34 -13.67 7.30
C PHE A 64 -10.49 -13.04 8.10
N GLY A 65 -11.55 -12.62 7.41
CA GLY A 65 -12.62 -11.77 7.93
C GLY A 65 -12.52 -10.36 7.34
N GLY A 66 -13.61 -9.59 7.47
CA GLY A 66 -13.77 -8.30 6.78
C GLY A 66 -12.66 -7.28 7.07
N GLU A 67 -12.31 -7.10 8.34
CA GLU A 67 -11.30 -6.11 8.77
C GLU A 67 -9.87 -6.64 8.57
N ALA A 68 -9.55 -7.79 9.17
CA ALA A 68 -8.22 -8.39 9.06
C ALA A 68 -7.81 -8.67 7.61
N GLY A 69 -8.74 -9.13 6.78
CA GLY A 69 -8.48 -9.36 5.36
C GLY A 69 -8.14 -8.07 4.60
N ALA A 70 -8.84 -6.98 4.86
CA ALA A 70 -8.55 -5.69 4.23
C ALA A 70 -7.17 -5.15 4.64
N LEU A 71 -6.81 -5.27 5.92
CA LEU A 71 -5.48 -4.89 6.40
C LEU A 71 -4.38 -5.72 5.74
N LEU A 72 -4.47 -7.04 5.82
CA LEU A 72 -3.46 -7.94 5.27
C LEU A 72 -3.30 -7.80 3.75
N PHE A 73 -4.40 -7.56 3.02
CA PHE A 73 -4.35 -7.24 1.59
C PHE A 73 -3.57 -5.93 1.34
N GLY A 74 -3.82 -4.89 2.13
CA GLY A 74 -3.10 -3.62 2.02
C GLY A 74 -1.60 -3.77 2.23
N TYR A 75 -1.19 -4.63 3.17
CA TYR A 75 0.22 -4.98 3.37
C TYR A 75 0.77 -5.76 2.17
N ALA A 76 0.11 -6.84 1.74
CA ALA A 76 0.52 -7.64 0.59
C ALA A 76 0.66 -6.84 -0.72
N ARG A 77 -0.06 -5.71 -0.85
CA ARG A 77 -0.03 -4.82 -2.02
C ARG A 77 0.89 -3.60 -1.88
N ARG A 78 1.53 -3.39 -0.73
CA ARG A 78 2.33 -2.18 -0.47
C ARG A 78 3.51 -2.02 -1.45
N GLU A 79 4.07 -3.11 -1.97
CA GLU A 79 5.12 -3.09 -3.01
C GLU A 79 4.65 -2.62 -4.40
N LEU A 80 3.34 -2.62 -4.68
CA LEU A 80 2.81 -2.05 -5.93
C LEU A 80 2.70 -0.52 -5.88
N ARG A 81 2.74 0.08 -4.70
CA ARG A 81 2.65 1.54 -4.54
C ARG A 81 4.02 2.19 -4.37
N THR A 82 5.04 1.49 -3.89
CA THR A 82 6.41 2.00 -3.79
C THR A 82 7.11 2.07 -5.16
N SER A 83 6.69 1.25 -6.12
CA SER A 83 7.11 1.35 -7.53
C SER A 83 6.38 2.46 -8.32
N ARG A 84 5.34 3.07 -7.72
CA ARG A 84 4.98 4.46 -8.05
C ARG A 84 5.75 5.38 -7.13
N THR A 85 7.05 5.51 -7.41
CA THR A 85 7.74 6.78 -7.18
C THR A 85 7.01 7.82 -8.03
N SER A 86 5.91 8.36 -7.49
CA SER A 86 5.61 9.76 -7.73
C SER A 86 6.73 10.50 -7.02
N PRO A 87 7.58 11.26 -7.73
CA PRO A 87 8.50 12.14 -7.03
C PRO A 87 7.64 13.03 -6.13
N SER A 88 8.02 13.00 -4.85
CA SER A 88 7.79 13.98 -3.81
C SER A 88 7.16 15.28 -4.29
N SER A 89 6.11 15.70 -3.60
CA SER A 89 5.58 17.06 -3.61
C SER A 89 6.67 18.11 -3.77
N GLN A 90 6.86 18.64 -4.98
CA GLN A 90 7.29 20.02 -5.16
C GLN A 90 6.04 20.89 -5.04
N ILE A 91 5.74 21.30 -3.79
CA ILE A 91 5.12 22.60 -3.60
C ILE A 91 6.19 23.62 -4.00
N GLY A 92 5.97 24.29 -5.13
CA GLY A 92 6.79 25.43 -5.56
C GLY A 92 7.37 25.33 -6.96
N ARG A 93 6.51 25.34 -7.99
CA ARG A 93 6.50 26.35 -9.07
C ARG A 93 5.29 26.03 -9.97
N VAL A 94 4.23 26.82 -9.84
CA VAL A 94 3.23 26.89 -10.92
C VAL A 94 3.95 27.57 -12.07
N GLU A 95 4.47 26.79 -13.02
CA GLU A 95 4.76 27.33 -14.34
C GLU A 95 3.40 27.68 -14.93
N MET A 96 3.04 28.96 -14.84
CA MET A 96 1.90 29.50 -15.57
C MET A 96 2.10 29.14 -17.04
N PRO A 97 1.09 28.57 -17.72
CA PRO A 97 1.14 28.44 -19.16
C PRO A 97 1.34 29.85 -19.72
N GLU A 98 2.41 30.02 -20.52
CA GLU A 98 2.78 31.32 -21.10
C GLU A 98 1.64 31.91 -21.94
N LYS A 99 0.69 31.07 -22.38
CA LYS A 99 -0.45 31.43 -23.24
C LYS A 99 -1.66 30.59 -22.86
N ASP A 100 -2.82 31.22 -22.73
CA ASP A 100 -4.11 30.52 -22.63
C ASP A 100 -4.45 29.80 -23.96
N ILE A 101 -5.51 28.96 -24.00
CA ILE A 101 -6.01 28.25 -25.19
C ILE A 101 -6.20 29.17 -26.40
N PHE A 102 -6.48 30.45 -26.18
CA PHE A 102 -6.62 31.47 -27.22
C PHE A 102 -5.33 32.25 -27.56
N GLY A 103 -4.18 31.82 -27.03
CA GLY A 103 -2.88 32.41 -27.35
C GLY A 103 -2.55 33.70 -26.57
N MET A 104 -3.27 34.03 -25.49
CA MET A 104 -3.06 35.27 -24.73
C MET A 104 -2.26 35.02 -23.44
N THR A 105 -1.30 35.91 -23.14
CA THR A 105 -0.58 35.92 -21.86
C THR A 105 -1.51 36.40 -20.72
N PRO A 106 -1.71 35.61 -19.65
CA PRO A 106 -2.51 36.04 -18.50
C PRO A 106 -1.78 37.14 -17.73
N GLY A 107 -2.43 38.29 -17.51
CA GLY A 107 -1.92 39.32 -16.59
C GLY A 107 -1.55 40.69 -17.19
N CYS A 108 -1.93 41.00 -18.44
CA CYS A 108 -1.79 42.37 -18.94
C CYS A 108 -2.77 43.30 -18.19
N LYS A 109 -2.23 44.11 -17.27
CA LYS A 109 -2.95 45.29 -16.76
C LYS A 109 -3.13 46.25 -17.93
N LEU A 110 -4.38 46.58 -18.24
CA LEU A 110 -4.72 47.66 -19.16
C LEU A 110 -4.07 48.96 -18.66
N PRO A 111 -3.35 49.71 -19.51
CA PRO A 111 -3.01 51.07 -19.15
C PRO A 111 -4.31 51.88 -19.01
N ALA A 112 -4.47 52.53 -17.85
CA ALA A 112 -5.53 53.50 -17.67
C ALA A 112 -5.15 54.76 -18.46
N LEU A 113 -5.95 55.01 -19.51
CA LEU A 113 -6.06 56.22 -20.35
C LEU A 113 -4.79 56.76 -21.00
#